data_AF-A0A9D5ZUR4-F1
#
_entry.id   AF-A0A9D5ZUR4-F1
#
_cell.length_a   1.000
_cell.length_b   1.000
_cell.length_c   1.000
_cell.angle_alpha   90.00
_cell.angle_beta   90.00
_cell.angle_gamma   90.00
#
_symmetry.space_group_name_H-M   'P 1'
#
loop_
_entity.id
_entity.type
_entity.pdbx_description
1 polymer ?
#
loop_
_entity_poly.entity_id
_entity_poly.type
_entity_poly.pdbx_seq_one_letter_code
_entity_poly.pdbx_strand_id
1 'polypeptide(L)'
;MTLLMKDYPGNIVELEARFSTEEACRDYLFRRRWPSGLRHPHCSSVNFESIVSKLYECVERYAQLSVINDEAGVAPKSTGHLQALRR
;
A
#
# COMPACT_ATOMS: atom_id res chain seq x y z
N MET A 1 -2.83 -9.35 -20.52
CA MET A 1 -3.18 -7.92 -20.53
C MET A 1 -4.70 -7.69 -20.61
N THR A 2 -5.52 -8.31 -19.73
CA THR A 2 -6.94 -7.89 -19.46
C THR A 2 -7.54 -8.77 -18.33
N LEU A 3 -7.22 -8.48 -17.06
CA LEU A 3 -7.99 -9.00 -15.91
C LEU A 3 -8.51 -7.89 -14.99
N LEU A 4 -8.13 -6.63 -15.24
CA LEU A 4 -8.48 -5.49 -14.39
C LEU A 4 -9.97 -5.10 -14.43
N MET A 5 -10.70 -5.46 -15.49
CA MET A 5 -12.13 -5.17 -15.63
C MET A 5 -13.06 -6.31 -15.22
N LYS A 6 -12.56 -7.55 -15.04
CA LYS A 6 -13.42 -8.71 -14.73
C LYS A 6 -13.63 -8.96 -13.23
N ASP A 7 -12.78 -8.41 -12.36
CA ASP A 7 -12.87 -8.62 -10.92
C ASP A 7 -13.60 -7.49 -10.17
N TYR A 8 -14.01 -6.43 -10.88
CA TYR A 8 -14.84 -5.38 -10.29
C TYR A 8 -16.31 -5.85 -10.26
N PRO A 9 -17.05 -5.63 -9.16
CA PRO A 9 -18.46 -6.02 -9.06
C PRO A 9 -19.30 -5.41 -10.20
N GLY A 10 -20.24 -6.19 -10.71
CA GLY A 10 -21.07 -5.79 -11.86
C GLY A 10 -22.24 -4.88 -11.46
N ASN A 11 -22.56 -4.81 -10.18
CA ASN A 11 -23.66 -4.02 -9.62
C ASN A 11 -23.35 -3.53 -8.19
N ILE A 12 -24.21 -2.65 -7.68
CA ILE A 12 -23.99 -2.00 -6.38
C ILE A 12 -24.16 -2.94 -5.18
N VAL A 13 -25.04 -3.94 -5.26
CA VAL A 13 -25.27 -4.92 -4.18
C VAL A 13 -24.03 -5.79 -3.99
N GLU A 14 -23.43 -6.26 -5.08
CA GLU A 14 -22.16 -6.99 -5.04
C GLU A 14 -21.01 -6.13 -4.49
N LEU A 15 -21.00 -4.84 -4.83
CA LEU A 15 -20.02 -3.89 -4.33
C LEU A 15 -20.14 -3.73 -2.81
N GLU A 16 -21.34 -3.45 -2.30
CA GLU A 16 -21.56 -3.29 -0.87
C GLU A 16 -21.24 -4.57 -0.09
N ALA A 17 -21.59 -5.74 -0.63
CA ALA A 17 -21.29 -7.03 0.01
C ALA A 17 -19.79 -7.36 0.02
N ARG A 18 -19.05 -7.02 -1.04
CA ARG A 18 -17.62 -7.34 -1.17
C ARG A 18 -16.73 -6.35 -0.44
N PHE A 19 -17.21 -5.12 -0.25
CA PHE A 19 -16.49 -3.99 0.34
C PHE A 19 -17.16 -3.49 1.63
N SER A 20 -17.82 -4.38 2.37
CA SER A 20 -18.54 -4.02 3.61
C SER A 20 -17.60 -3.62 4.76
N THR A 21 -16.30 -3.89 4.65
CA THR A 21 -15.30 -3.58 5.68
C THR A 21 -14.10 -2.88 5.06
N GLU A 22 -13.43 -2.05 5.86
CA GLU A 22 -12.22 -1.35 5.42
C GLU A 22 -11.08 -2.34 5.11
N GLU A 23 -11.02 -3.45 5.85
CA GLU A 23 -10.08 -4.55 5.63
C GLU A 23 -10.29 -5.21 4.26
N ALA A 24 -11.54 -5.51 3.88
CA ALA A 24 -11.84 -6.13 2.59
C ALA A 24 -11.51 -5.18 1.42
N CYS A 25 -11.83 -3.88 1.55
CA CYS A 25 -11.39 -2.84 0.61
C CYS A 25 -9.88 -2.82 0.46
N ARG A 26 -9.17 -2.82 1.57
CA ARG A 26 -7.71 -2.74 1.58
C ARG A 26 -7.08 -3.97 0.94
N ASP A 27 -7.51 -5.16 1.30
CA ASP A 27 -6.96 -6.41 0.77
C ASP A 27 -7.18 -6.51 -0.75
N TYR A 28 -8.34 -6.07 -1.22
CA TYR A 28 -8.61 -5.95 -2.65
C TYR A 28 -7.67 -4.97 -3.34
N LEU A 29 -7.52 -3.75 -2.81
CA LEU A 29 -6.63 -2.74 -3.37
C LEU A 29 -5.16 -3.20 -3.35
N PHE A 30 -4.72 -3.88 -2.29
CA PHE A 30 -3.37 -4.42 -2.16
C PHE A 30 -3.10 -5.45 -3.27
N ARG A 31 -3.98 -6.44 -3.45
CA ARG A 31 -3.85 -7.45 -4.53
C ARG A 31 -3.86 -6.80 -5.92
N ARG A 32 -4.66 -5.75 -6.10
CA ARG A 32 -4.77 -5.04 -7.39
C ARG A 32 -3.53 -4.21 -7.69
N ARG A 33 -2.97 -3.52 -6.69
CA ARG A 33 -1.78 -2.68 -6.87
C ARG A 33 -0.49 -3.51 -6.95
N TRP A 34 -0.45 -4.64 -6.25
CA TRP A 34 0.71 -5.50 -6.12
C TRP A 34 0.38 -6.98 -6.33
N PRO A 35 0.02 -7.38 -7.56
CA PRO A 35 -0.40 -8.76 -7.85
C PRO A 35 0.73 -9.78 -7.65
N SER A 36 1.99 -9.34 -7.69
CA SER A 36 3.18 -10.18 -7.50
C SER A 36 3.89 -9.89 -6.17
N GLY A 37 3.21 -9.20 -5.24
CA GLY A 37 3.78 -8.77 -3.97
C GLY A 37 4.19 -7.30 -3.95
N LEU A 38 4.33 -6.77 -2.73
CA LEU A 38 4.58 -5.37 -2.45
C LEU A 38 5.88 -4.90 -3.14
N ARG A 39 5.77 -3.89 -4.01
CA ARG A 39 6.90 -3.33 -4.75
C ARG A 39 6.78 -1.82 -4.91
N HIS A 40 7.86 -1.09 -4.66
CA HIS A 40 7.84 0.36 -4.79
C HIS A 40 7.80 0.73 -6.30
N PRO A 41 6.87 1.58 -6.76
CA PRO A 41 6.72 1.88 -8.18
C PRO A 41 7.96 2.56 -8.80
N HIS A 42 8.67 3.41 -8.04
CA HIS A 42 9.85 4.10 -8.54
C HIS A 42 11.19 3.35 -8.39
N CYS A 43 11.47 2.70 -7.26
CA CYS A 43 12.77 2.03 -7.02
C CYS A 43 12.72 0.51 -7.19
N SER A 44 11.53 -0.07 -7.40
CA SER A 44 11.34 -1.52 -7.52
C SER A 44 11.80 -2.34 -6.31
N SER A 45 12.11 -1.72 -5.17
CA SER A 45 12.46 -2.45 -3.94
C SER A 45 11.28 -3.29 -3.45
N VAL A 46 11.60 -4.44 -2.88
CA VAL A 46 10.69 -5.36 -2.17
C VAL A 46 10.94 -5.35 -0.66
N ASN A 47 11.95 -4.59 -0.20
CA ASN A 47 12.30 -4.48 1.20
C ASN A 47 11.46 -3.37 1.84
N PHE A 48 10.47 -3.80 2.62
CA PHE A 48 9.57 -2.91 3.32
C PHE A 48 9.55 -3.22 4.81
N GLU A 49 9.58 -2.18 5.63
CA GLU A 49 9.26 -2.28 7.05
C GLU A 49 7.82 -1.77 7.27
N SER A 50 7.02 -2.53 8.02
CA SER A 50 5.69 -2.10 8.42
C SER A 50 5.82 -1.16 9.62
N ILE A 51 5.46 0.11 9.44
CA ILE A 51 5.48 1.11 10.52
C ILE A 51 4.21 0.98 11.37
N VAL A 52 3.06 0.96 10.69
CA VAL A 52 1.74 0.68 11.29
C VAL A 52 1.01 -0.28 10.37
N SER A 53 -0.11 -0.83 10.85
CA SER A 53 -0.86 -1.88 10.15
C SER A 53 -1.12 -1.56 8.67
N LYS A 54 -1.21 -0.28 8.27
CA LYS A 54 -1.57 0.22 6.92
C LYS A 54 -0.46 0.98 6.17
N LEU A 55 0.74 1.09 6.74
CA LEU A 55 1.82 1.92 6.19
C LEU A 55 3.11 1.12 6.06
N TYR A 56 3.65 1.09 4.84
CA TYR A 56 4.90 0.39 4.52
C TYR A 56 5.97 1.41 4.19
N GLU A 57 7.16 1.27 4.77
CA GLU A 57 8.30 2.13 4.45
C GLU A 57 9.33 1.37 3.61
N CYS A 58 9.70 1.96 2.48
CA CYS A 58 10.77 1.46 1.65
C CYS A 58 12.13 1.79 2.28
N VAL A 59 12.91 0.78 2.64
CA VAL A 59 14.23 0.94 3.26
C VAL A 59 15.21 1.71 2.35
N GLU A 60 15.08 1.55 1.02
CA GLU A 60 15.99 2.17 0.04
C GLU A 60 15.78 3.67 -0.14
N ARG A 61 14.55 4.14 0.07
CA ARG A 61 14.13 5.50 -0.29
C ARG A 61 13.54 6.28 0.88
N TYR A 62 13.34 5.62 2.03
CA TYR A 62 12.58 6.14 3.18
C TYR A 62 11.24 6.73 2.73
N ALA A 63 10.63 6.07 1.75
CA ALA A 63 9.37 6.49 1.14
C ALA A 63 8.25 5.64 1.71
N GLN A 64 7.19 6.31 2.16
CA GLN A 64 6.02 5.65 2.70
C GLN A 64 5.09 5.27 1.55
N LEU A 65 4.60 4.04 1.61
CA LEU A 65 3.60 3.48 0.71
C LEU A 65 2.36 3.13 1.52
N SER A 66 1.24 3.66 1.05
CA SER A 66 -0.08 3.27 1.47
C SER A 66 -0.75 2.47 0.34
N VAL A 67 -1.68 1.60 0.72
CA VAL A 67 -2.54 0.90 -0.24
C VAL A 67 -3.60 1.84 -0.83
N ILE A 68 -4.03 2.83 -0.04
CA ILE A 68 -5.18 3.70 -0.37
C ILE A 68 -4.78 5.03 -1.02
N ASN A 69 -3.58 5.54 -0.74
CA ASN A 69 -3.09 6.81 -1.30
C ASN A 69 -2.01 6.52 -2.34
N ASP A 70 -2.19 7.03 -3.56
CA ASP A 70 -1.20 6.89 -4.65
C ASP A 70 -0.04 7.89 -4.51
N GLU A 71 -0.16 8.86 -3.62
CA GLU A 71 0.92 9.76 -3.23
C GLU A 71 1.91 8.97 -2.38
N ALA A 72 2.92 8.39 -3.03
CA ALA A 72 4.15 7.98 -2.37
C ALA A 72 4.85 9.24 -1.85
N GLY A 73 4.29 9.82 -0.78
CA GLY A 73 4.94 10.87 -0.03
C GLY A 73 6.29 10.34 0.37
N VAL A 74 7.35 10.91 -0.19
CA VAL A 74 8.68 10.78 0.41
C VAL A 74 8.49 11.37 1.80
N ALA A 75 8.53 10.52 2.84
CA ALA A 75 8.47 11.04 4.19
C ALA A 75 9.57 12.10 4.27
N PRO A 76 9.25 13.34 4.69
CA PRO A 76 10.28 14.34 4.82
C PRO A 76 11.35 13.71 5.71
N LYS A 77 12.59 13.65 5.22
CA LYS A 77 13.75 13.29 6.03
C LYS A 77 13.55 14.04 7.33
N SER A 78 13.32 13.35 8.44
CA SER A 78 13.15 14.01 9.72
C SER A 78 14.46 14.72 10.02
N THR A 79 14.55 15.98 9.60
CA THR A 79 15.57 16.91 10.05
C THR A 79 15.23 17.16 11.51
N GLY A 80 15.89 16.40 12.37
CA GLY A 80 15.86 16.61 13.82
C GLY A 80 14.69 15.92 14.53
N HIS A 81 15.05 15.11 15.53
CA HIS A 81 14.30 14.87 16.76
C HIS A 81 13.55 13.55 16.98
N LEU A 82 13.84 12.44 16.29
CA LEU A 82 13.60 11.09 16.87
C LEU A 82 14.67 10.10 16.42
N GLN A 83 15.90 10.30 16.89
CA GLN A 83 16.91 9.23 16.94
C GLN A 83 16.69 8.49 18.26
N ALA A 84 15.87 7.44 18.24
CA ALA A 84 15.72 6.56 19.38
C ALA A 84 15.72 5.09 18.94
N LEU A 85 16.89 4.47 19.16
CA LEU A 85 17.08 3.04 19.42
C LEU A 85 16.97 2.09 18.21
N ARG A 86 17.97 2.10 17.33
CA ARG A 86 18.54 0.84 16.81
C ARG A 86 19.79 0.52 17.63
N ARG A 87 19.73 -0.58 18.37
CA ARG A 87 20.92 -1.24 18.94
C ARG A 87 21.64 -2.00 17.86
#